data_AF-R5LI97-F1
#
_entry.id   AF-R5LI97-F1
#
_cell.length_a   1.000
_cell.length_b   1.000
_cell.length_c   1.000
_cell.angle_alpha   90.00
_cell.angle_beta   90.00
_cell.angle_gamma   90.00
#
_symmetry.space_group_name_H-M   'P 1'
#
loop_
_entity.id
_entity.type
_entity.pdbx_description
1 polymer ?
#
loop_
_entity_poly.entity_id
_entity_poly.type
_entity_poly.pdbx_seq_one_letter_code
_entity_poly.pdbx_strand_id
1 'polypeptide(L)'
;MNEKDMYNILKEALYEFPVLEVKVNMPEWIAILNPDHEVKKSYIDSIKESVTEIDKLKDINNIISHFLTNPMIEKSYLSNVDPSTGIVTVNLTAPADLYNKTLTDIIKIDVKNKADLLSLFQEFNTAKKEYDQIKYALKMVKQTGYGVATPSIEDMKLDKPEIIKQGPRYGVKLKAVAPSIHMIRVDVESTFEPIIGSEVQCKELIDYLTKDQDHNPNEIWKSEIFGRSLDSIVQEGIQSKISLMPDNIRFKLQNTLTKVVNKGSNNMIAIVI
;
A
#
# COMPACT_ATOMS: atom_id res chain seq x y z
N MET A 1 -20.00 25.13 60.18
CA MET A 1 -20.04 24.59 58.80
C MET A 1 -20.69 25.66 57.94
N ASN A 2 -19.90 26.29 57.09
CA ASN A 2 -20.43 27.23 56.09
C ASN A 2 -21.02 26.42 54.93
N GLU A 3 -21.91 27.05 54.16
CA GLU A 3 -22.53 26.47 52.96
C GLU A 3 -21.48 25.87 51.99
N LYS A 4 -20.32 26.55 51.88
CA LYS A 4 -19.15 26.10 51.12
C LYS A 4 -18.58 24.76 51.58
N ASP A 5 -18.58 24.48 52.87
CA ASP A 5 -18.07 23.22 53.44
C ASP A 5 -19.02 22.07 53.06
N MET A 6 -20.33 22.33 53.08
CA MET A 6 -21.36 21.37 52.72
C MET A 6 -21.31 21.02 51.22
N TYR A 7 -21.10 22.01 50.35
CA TYR A 7 -20.88 21.77 48.92
C TYR A 7 -19.62 20.97 48.64
N ASN A 8 -18.52 21.20 49.37
CA ASN A 8 -17.29 20.43 49.20
C ASN A 8 -17.46 18.96 49.62
N ILE A 9 -18.16 18.70 50.73
CA ILE A 9 -18.44 17.33 51.18
C ILE A 9 -19.30 16.58 50.16
N LEU A 10 -20.36 17.21 49.65
CA LEU A 10 -21.21 16.61 48.61
C LEU A 10 -20.42 16.35 47.32
N LYS A 11 -19.52 17.26 46.95
CA LYS A 11 -18.63 17.07 45.81
C LYS A 11 -17.71 15.87 46.03
N GLU A 12 -17.02 15.77 47.16
CA GLU A 12 -16.15 14.62 47.45
C GLU A 12 -16.92 13.29 47.47
N ALA A 13 -18.14 13.26 48.02
CA ALA A 13 -18.99 12.09 47.97
C ALA A 13 -19.34 11.67 46.53
N LEU A 14 -19.55 12.65 45.62
CA LEU A 14 -19.77 12.37 44.20
C LEU A 14 -18.53 11.81 43.49
N TYR A 15 -17.31 12.10 43.95
CA TYR A 15 -16.07 11.54 43.38
C TYR A 15 -15.74 10.12 43.88
N GLU A 16 -16.45 9.61 44.87
CA GLU A 16 -16.31 8.22 45.37
C GLU A 16 -17.16 7.21 44.58
N PHE A 17 -18.00 7.67 43.64
CA PHE A 17 -18.80 6.78 42.80
C PHE A 17 -17.92 5.95 41.86
N PRO A 18 -18.31 4.70 41.58
CA PRO A 18 -17.56 3.81 40.70
C PRO A 18 -17.62 4.29 39.24
N VAL A 19 -16.53 4.05 38.51
CA VAL A 19 -16.49 4.25 37.05
C VAL A 19 -16.89 2.96 36.37
N LEU A 20 -17.87 3.04 35.46
CA LEU A 20 -18.36 1.88 34.70
C LEU A 20 -17.80 1.85 33.28
N GLU A 21 -17.59 3.02 32.66
CA GLU A 21 -17.10 3.12 31.29
C GLU A 21 -16.18 4.34 31.13
N VAL A 22 -15.05 4.15 30.46
CA VAL A 22 -14.13 5.22 30.10
C VAL A 22 -14.04 5.36 28.59
N LYS A 23 -14.52 6.49 28.09
CA LYS A 23 -14.46 6.86 26.68
C LYS A 23 -13.22 7.71 26.45
N VAL A 24 -12.30 7.19 25.64
CA VAL A 24 -11.10 7.94 25.26
C VAL A 24 -11.24 8.44 23.83
N ASN A 25 -11.30 9.76 23.67
CA ASN A 25 -11.30 10.42 22.38
C ASN A 25 -9.86 10.73 21.98
N MET A 26 -9.39 10.08 20.92
CA MET A 26 -8.10 10.36 20.30
C MET A 26 -8.28 11.22 19.03
N PRO A 27 -7.22 11.89 18.54
CA PRO A 27 -7.28 12.62 17.28
C PRO A 27 -7.70 11.72 16.11
N GLU A 28 -8.66 12.18 15.29
CA GLU A 28 -9.25 11.38 14.21
C GLU A 28 -8.22 10.87 13.20
N TRP A 29 -7.21 11.67 12.89
CA TRP A 29 -6.16 11.30 11.95
C TRP A 29 -5.31 10.12 12.46
N ILE A 30 -5.12 9.99 13.79
CA ILE A 30 -4.43 8.84 14.40
C ILE A 30 -5.32 7.59 14.31
N ALA A 31 -6.63 7.74 14.49
CA ALA A 31 -7.57 6.64 14.40
C ALA A 31 -7.59 5.98 13.01
N ILE A 32 -7.36 6.75 11.94
CA ILE A 32 -7.35 6.27 10.55
C ILE A 32 -6.03 5.59 10.16
N LEU A 33 -4.95 5.77 10.94
CA LEU A 33 -3.66 5.13 10.66
C LEU A 33 -3.78 3.59 10.63
N ASN A 34 -2.89 2.95 9.87
CA ASN A 34 -2.77 1.50 9.85
C ASN A 34 -2.55 0.96 11.27
N PRO A 35 -3.15 -0.18 11.65
CA PRO A 35 -2.96 -0.77 12.98
C PRO A 35 -1.49 -1.02 13.35
N ASP A 36 -0.64 -1.24 12.34
CA ASP A 36 0.78 -1.48 12.53
C ASP A 36 1.64 -0.24 12.75
N HIS A 37 1.08 0.95 12.55
CA HIS A 37 1.80 2.21 12.66
C HIS A 37 2.19 2.51 14.12
N GLU A 38 3.44 2.90 14.36
CA GLU A 38 3.99 3.16 15.71
C GLU A 38 3.15 4.13 16.53
N VAL A 39 2.78 5.27 15.94
CA VAL A 39 1.93 6.28 16.62
C VAL A 39 0.61 5.69 17.12
N LYS A 40 -0.07 4.89 16.29
CA LYS A 40 -1.34 4.27 16.67
C LYS A 40 -1.15 3.19 17.74
N LYS A 41 -0.09 2.38 17.64
CA LYS A 41 0.26 1.39 18.67
C LYS A 41 0.52 2.08 20.01
N SER A 42 1.35 3.11 20.03
CA SER A 42 1.68 3.88 21.22
C SER A 42 0.43 4.45 21.92
N TYR A 43 -0.52 5.01 21.16
CA TYR A 43 -1.79 5.49 21.73
C TYR A 43 -2.64 4.35 22.31
N ILE A 44 -2.76 3.22 21.59
CA ILE A 44 -3.53 2.05 22.05
C ILE A 44 -2.90 1.45 23.30
N ASP A 45 -1.59 1.36 23.37
CA ASP A 45 -0.87 0.78 24.50
C ASP A 45 -1.01 1.69 25.74
N SER A 46 -0.86 3.01 25.58
CA SER A 46 -1.14 3.96 26.66
C SER A 46 -2.59 3.89 27.15
N ILE A 47 -3.57 3.67 26.26
CA ILE A 47 -4.97 3.48 26.66
C ILE A 47 -5.13 2.20 27.47
N LYS A 48 -4.53 1.07 27.03
CA LYS A 48 -4.63 -0.21 27.74
C LYS A 48 -4.03 -0.14 29.14
N GLU A 49 -2.85 0.46 29.27
CA GLU A 49 -2.16 0.61 30.55
C GLU A 49 -2.91 1.56 31.50
N SER A 50 -3.54 2.60 30.97
CA SER A 50 -4.24 3.59 31.80
C SER A 50 -5.62 3.10 32.29
N VAL A 51 -6.25 2.16 31.59
CA VAL A 51 -7.58 1.65 31.94
C VAL A 51 -7.55 0.61 33.07
N THR A 52 -6.41 -0.02 33.34
CA THR A 52 -6.29 -1.03 34.41
C THR A 52 -6.33 -0.47 35.82
N GLU A 53 -6.17 0.84 36.01
CA GLU A 53 -6.05 1.48 37.33
C GLU A 53 -7.33 2.19 37.82
N ILE A 54 -8.50 1.87 37.25
CA ILE A 54 -9.72 2.68 37.40
C ILE A 54 -10.81 1.96 38.20
N ASP A 55 -11.05 2.41 39.42
CA ASP A 55 -12.20 1.98 40.22
C ASP A 55 -13.18 3.13 40.52
N LYS A 56 -12.68 4.35 40.78
CA LYS A 56 -13.51 5.49 41.22
C LYS A 56 -13.28 6.75 40.39
N LEU A 57 -14.26 7.66 40.39
CA LEU A 57 -14.18 8.95 39.70
C LEU A 57 -12.98 9.80 40.19
N LYS A 58 -12.54 9.62 41.43
CA LYS A 58 -11.34 10.27 41.98
C LYS A 58 -10.04 9.85 41.28
N ASP A 59 -9.96 8.62 40.78
CA ASP A 59 -8.77 8.03 40.18
C ASP A 59 -8.52 8.54 38.76
N ILE A 60 -9.49 9.24 38.17
CA ILE A 60 -9.36 9.79 36.81
C ILE A 60 -8.21 10.78 36.67
N ASN A 61 -7.89 11.52 37.75
CA ASN A 61 -6.77 12.44 37.73
C ASN A 61 -5.42 11.71 37.54
N ASN A 62 -5.30 10.47 38.03
CA ASN A 62 -4.10 9.66 37.85
C ASN A 62 -3.96 9.21 36.39
N ILE A 63 -5.05 8.81 35.75
CA ILE A 63 -5.09 8.48 34.31
C ILE A 63 -4.59 9.63 33.44
N ILE A 64 -5.10 10.84 33.71
CA ILE A 64 -4.72 12.04 32.97
C ILE A 64 -3.20 12.22 33.05
N SER A 65 -2.61 12.03 34.24
CA SER A 65 -1.17 12.10 34.42
C SER A 65 -0.41 10.95 33.75
N HIS A 66 -0.96 9.74 33.72
CA HIS A 66 -0.36 8.59 33.06
C HIS A 66 -0.27 8.79 31.54
N PHE A 67 -1.31 9.35 30.91
CA PHE A 67 -1.27 9.69 29.48
C PHE A 67 -0.18 10.71 29.12
N LEU A 68 0.17 11.63 30.04
CA LEU A 68 1.22 12.62 29.82
C LEU A 68 2.64 12.03 29.90
N THR A 69 2.80 10.78 30.32
CA THR A 69 4.10 10.08 30.26
C THR A 69 4.49 9.73 28.82
N ASN A 70 3.51 9.61 27.93
CA ASN A 70 3.74 9.31 26.52
C ASN A 70 4.14 10.60 25.76
N PRO A 71 5.35 10.66 25.14
CA PRO A 71 5.81 11.83 24.41
C PRO A 71 4.96 12.17 23.17
N MET A 72 4.14 11.23 22.69
CA MET A 72 3.25 11.43 21.55
C MET A 72 1.90 12.07 21.92
N ILE A 73 1.64 12.28 23.21
CA ILE A 73 0.44 12.93 23.74
C ILE A 73 0.84 14.29 24.32
N GLU A 74 0.30 15.38 23.77
CA GLU A 74 0.59 16.73 24.25
C GLU A 74 -0.26 17.07 25.48
N LYS A 75 -1.55 16.74 25.44
CA LYS A 75 -2.51 17.01 26.52
C LYS A 75 -3.51 15.88 26.63
N SER A 76 -3.85 15.58 27.86
CA SER A 76 -4.99 14.75 28.25
C SER A 76 -5.87 15.60 29.16
N TYR A 77 -7.18 15.61 28.92
CA TYR A 77 -8.10 16.30 29.80
C TYR A 77 -9.46 15.63 29.82
N LEU A 78 -10.13 15.77 30.94
CA LEU A 78 -11.50 15.32 31.14
C LEU A 78 -12.46 16.26 30.41
N SER A 79 -13.26 15.73 29.49
CA SER A 79 -14.24 16.52 28.74
C SER A 79 -15.66 16.36 29.30
N ASN A 80 -15.99 15.20 29.88
CA ASN A 80 -17.27 14.98 30.52
C ASN A 80 -17.17 13.93 31.64
N VAL A 81 -17.92 14.13 32.72
CA VAL A 81 -18.14 13.14 33.78
C VAL A 81 -19.63 13.09 34.04
N ASP A 82 -20.21 11.92 33.89
CA ASP A 82 -21.59 11.64 34.27
C ASP A 82 -21.60 10.70 35.48
N PRO A 83 -21.73 11.24 36.71
CA PRO A 83 -21.78 10.43 37.92
C PRO A 83 -23.03 9.54 38.00
N SER A 84 -24.09 9.85 37.23
CA SER A 84 -25.33 9.08 37.26
C SER A 84 -25.22 7.76 36.48
N THR A 85 -24.42 7.76 35.41
CA THR A 85 -24.16 6.58 34.58
C THR A 85 -22.77 5.97 34.82
N GLY A 86 -21.89 6.67 35.54
CA GLY A 86 -20.51 6.23 35.75
C GLY A 86 -19.65 6.32 34.49
N ILE A 87 -20.06 7.14 33.50
CA ILE A 87 -19.36 7.31 32.22
C ILE A 87 -18.44 8.52 32.30
N VAL A 88 -17.19 8.31 31.91
CA VAL A 88 -16.15 9.34 31.89
C VAL A 88 -15.61 9.49 30.48
N THR A 89 -15.46 10.73 30.00
CA THR A 89 -14.85 11.02 28.71
C THR A 89 -13.53 11.76 28.88
N VAL A 90 -12.46 11.18 28.33
CA VAL A 90 -11.10 11.75 28.30
C VAL A 90 -10.75 12.09 26.86
N ASN A 91 -10.30 13.32 26.62
CA ASN A 91 -9.80 13.76 25.32
C ASN A 91 -8.27 13.78 25.33
N LEU A 92 -7.66 13.20 24.30
CA LEU A 92 -6.23 13.23 24.04
C LEU A 92 -5.94 14.14 22.85
N THR A 93 -4.87 14.94 22.94
CA THR A 93 -4.37 15.74 21.83
C THR A 93 -2.94 15.35 21.48
N ALA A 94 -2.64 15.34 20.19
CA ALA A 94 -1.29 15.07 19.68
C ALA A 94 -0.52 16.38 19.46
N PRO A 95 0.81 16.39 19.66
CA PRO A 95 1.65 17.51 19.27
C PRO A 95 1.50 17.85 17.79
N ALA A 96 1.47 19.14 17.45
CA ALA A 96 1.31 19.60 16.06
C ALA A 96 2.40 19.04 15.12
N ASP A 97 3.64 18.92 15.63
CA ASP A 97 4.77 18.37 14.86
C ASP A 97 4.62 16.86 14.59
N LEU A 98 3.89 16.13 15.43
CA LEU A 98 3.70 14.68 15.26
C LEU A 98 2.91 14.38 13.98
N TYR A 99 1.93 15.22 13.65
CA TYR A 99 1.15 15.09 12.42
C TYR A 99 2.06 15.21 11.19
N ASN A 100 2.89 16.25 11.12
CA ASN A 100 3.79 16.48 9.99
C ASN A 100 4.83 15.37 9.87
N LYS A 101 5.42 14.92 10.99
CA LYS A 101 6.36 13.78 11.00
C LYS A 101 5.70 12.51 10.47
N THR A 102 4.53 12.17 11.01
CA THR A 102 3.78 10.98 10.59
C THR A 102 3.41 11.04 9.11
N LEU A 103 2.99 12.23 8.63
CA LEU A 103 2.66 12.45 7.24
C LEU A 103 3.87 12.24 6.32
N THR A 104 5.03 12.80 6.69
CA THR A 104 6.30 12.63 5.97
C THR A 104 6.77 11.17 6.00
N ASP A 105 6.60 10.44 7.10
CA ASP A 105 6.98 9.03 7.22
C ASP A 105 6.15 8.13 6.29
N ILE A 106 4.84 8.41 6.17
CA ILE A 106 3.93 7.65 5.32
C ILE A 106 4.18 7.93 3.85
N ILE A 107 4.29 9.21 3.48
CA ILE A 107 4.41 9.64 2.09
C ILE A 107 5.85 9.46 1.59
N LYS A 108 6.84 9.48 2.49
CA LYS A 108 8.28 9.49 2.19
C LYS A 108 8.71 10.68 1.33
N ILE A 109 7.94 11.77 1.36
CA ILE A 109 8.24 13.04 0.68
C ILE A 109 8.13 14.12 1.75
N ASP A 110 9.07 15.06 1.71
CA ASP A 110 9.11 16.20 2.62
C ASP A 110 8.01 17.21 2.24
N VAL A 111 6.86 17.13 2.90
CA VAL A 111 5.72 18.03 2.69
C VAL A 111 5.88 19.23 3.61
N LYS A 112 6.35 20.36 3.09
CA LYS A 112 6.66 21.55 3.91
C LYS A 112 5.47 22.46 4.12
N ASN A 113 4.56 22.51 3.15
CA ASN A 113 3.43 23.43 3.19
C ASN A 113 2.16 22.83 2.54
N LYS A 114 1.05 23.58 2.64
CA LYS A 114 -0.26 23.18 2.07
C LYS A 114 -0.25 23.08 0.54
N ALA A 115 0.60 23.83 -0.15
CA ALA A 115 0.72 23.77 -1.61
C ALA A 115 1.41 22.47 -2.05
N ASP A 116 2.46 22.05 -1.35
CA ASP A 116 3.16 20.78 -1.60
C ASP A 116 2.18 19.60 -1.44
N LEU A 117 1.36 19.64 -0.39
CA LEU A 117 0.30 18.66 -0.15
C LEU A 117 -0.71 18.60 -1.30
N LEU A 118 -1.13 19.75 -1.83
CA LEU A 118 -2.06 19.82 -2.96
C LEU A 118 -1.44 19.29 -4.25
N SER A 119 -0.18 19.63 -4.53
CA SER A 119 0.55 19.09 -5.69
C SER A 119 0.61 17.57 -5.63
N LEU A 120 0.97 17.05 -4.46
CA LEU A 120 1.03 15.62 -4.21
C LEU A 120 -0.31 14.92 -4.42
N PHE A 121 -1.42 15.51 -3.94
CA PHE A 121 -2.75 14.94 -4.19
C PHE A 121 -3.15 14.96 -5.66
N GLN A 122 -2.72 15.96 -6.43
CA GLN A 122 -2.97 15.99 -7.89
C GLN A 122 -2.20 14.89 -8.61
N GLU A 123 -0.92 14.70 -8.25
CA GLU A 123 -0.08 13.61 -8.77
C GLU A 123 -0.66 12.24 -8.39
N PHE A 124 -1.02 12.03 -7.12
CA PHE A 124 -1.65 10.79 -6.67
C PHE A 124 -2.96 10.50 -7.37
N ASN A 125 -3.80 11.52 -7.61
CA ASN A 125 -5.06 11.31 -8.32
C ASN A 125 -4.81 10.86 -9.77
N THR A 126 -3.79 11.43 -10.43
CA THR A 126 -3.39 11.06 -11.79
C THR A 126 -2.88 9.62 -11.81
N ALA A 127 -1.91 9.30 -10.94
CA ALA A 127 -1.35 7.95 -10.83
C ALA A 127 -2.40 6.91 -10.45
N LYS A 128 -3.35 7.26 -9.55
CA LYS A 128 -4.44 6.38 -9.14
C LYS A 128 -5.38 6.07 -10.31
N LYS A 129 -5.75 7.08 -11.11
CA LYS A 129 -6.59 6.87 -12.30
C LYS A 129 -5.92 5.91 -13.29
N GLU A 130 -4.65 6.13 -13.60
CA GLU A 130 -3.90 5.24 -14.50
C GLU A 130 -3.77 3.82 -13.92
N TYR A 131 -3.44 3.71 -12.63
CA TYR A 131 -3.37 2.43 -11.94
C TYR A 131 -4.73 1.70 -11.94
N ASP A 132 -5.82 2.40 -11.67
CA ASP A 132 -7.17 1.83 -11.63
C ASP A 132 -7.60 1.26 -12.98
N GLN A 133 -7.11 1.82 -14.10
CA GLN A 133 -7.33 1.26 -15.43
C GLN A 133 -6.64 -0.09 -15.62
N ILE A 134 -5.43 -0.27 -15.06
CA ILE A 134 -4.60 -1.46 -15.33
C ILE A 134 -4.55 -2.49 -14.19
N LYS A 135 -5.02 -2.17 -12.98
CA LYS A 135 -4.81 -3.00 -11.77
C LYS A 135 -5.28 -4.45 -11.92
N TYR A 136 -6.40 -4.68 -12.60
CA TYR A 136 -6.94 -6.01 -12.83
C TYR A 136 -6.10 -6.78 -13.85
N ALA A 137 -5.66 -6.13 -14.93
CA ALA A 137 -4.75 -6.71 -15.91
C ALA A 137 -3.42 -7.10 -15.26
N LEU A 138 -2.88 -6.24 -14.38
CA LEU A 138 -1.65 -6.52 -13.64
C LEU A 138 -1.81 -7.73 -12.69
N LYS A 139 -2.95 -7.84 -12.01
CA LYS A 139 -3.23 -9.02 -11.16
C LYS A 139 -3.34 -10.29 -12.01
N MET A 140 -4.03 -10.20 -13.15
CA MET A 140 -4.24 -11.32 -14.06
C MET A 140 -2.92 -11.79 -14.68
N VAL A 141 -2.10 -10.89 -15.22
CA VAL A 141 -0.82 -11.25 -15.86
C VAL A 141 0.14 -11.94 -14.90
N LYS A 142 0.12 -11.58 -13.61
CA LYS A 142 0.92 -12.24 -12.59
C LYS A 142 0.48 -13.69 -12.35
N GLN A 143 -0.82 -13.98 -12.47
CA GLN A 143 -1.38 -15.31 -12.22
C GLN A 143 -1.36 -16.21 -13.45
N THR A 144 -1.76 -15.68 -14.62
CA THR A 144 -2.00 -16.48 -15.84
C THR A 144 -0.93 -16.27 -16.91
N GLY A 145 -0.04 -15.27 -16.74
CA GLY A 145 0.91 -14.84 -17.77
C GLY A 145 0.33 -13.87 -18.80
N TYR A 146 -0.99 -13.63 -18.81
CA TYR A 146 -1.65 -12.71 -19.74
C TYR A 146 -2.75 -11.89 -19.06
N GLY A 147 -2.67 -10.56 -19.15
CA GLY A 147 -3.62 -9.63 -18.55
C GLY A 147 -4.21 -8.68 -19.58
N VAL A 148 -5.51 -8.37 -19.46
CA VAL A 148 -6.19 -7.42 -20.33
C VAL A 148 -6.84 -6.32 -19.50
N ALA A 149 -6.54 -5.07 -19.81
CA ALA A 149 -7.24 -3.92 -19.27
C ALA A 149 -8.27 -3.45 -20.30
N THR A 150 -9.53 -3.44 -19.86
CA THR A 150 -10.64 -2.93 -20.67
C THR A 150 -10.63 -1.40 -20.66
N PRO A 151 -10.78 -0.74 -21.83
CA PRO A 151 -10.89 0.71 -21.88
C PRO A 151 -12.06 1.22 -21.05
N SER A 152 -11.91 2.41 -20.48
CA SER A 152 -13.03 3.12 -19.87
C SER A 152 -13.92 3.74 -20.94
N ILE A 153 -15.14 4.14 -20.56
CA ILE A 153 -16.06 4.86 -21.46
C ILE A 153 -15.43 6.17 -21.93
N GLU A 154 -14.64 6.83 -21.08
CA GLU A 154 -13.92 8.07 -21.40
C GLU A 154 -12.87 7.85 -22.52
N ASP A 155 -12.35 6.62 -22.65
CA ASP A 155 -11.39 6.26 -23.70
C ASP A 155 -12.05 5.90 -25.04
N MET A 156 -13.38 5.79 -25.07
CA MET A 156 -14.12 5.41 -26.28
C MET A 156 -14.29 6.62 -27.20
N LYS A 157 -13.79 6.51 -28.43
CA LYS A 157 -14.04 7.48 -29.50
C LYS A 157 -15.17 6.99 -30.39
N LEU A 158 -16.27 7.73 -30.41
CA LEU A 158 -17.40 7.45 -31.29
C LEU A 158 -17.19 8.19 -32.63
N ASP A 159 -17.10 7.43 -33.72
CA ASP A 159 -17.10 8.00 -35.07
C ASP A 159 -18.49 8.56 -35.41
N LYS A 160 -18.54 9.49 -36.36
CA LYS A 160 -19.81 10.07 -36.82
C LYS A 160 -20.76 8.96 -37.31
N PRO A 161 -22.03 8.95 -36.88
CA PRO A 161 -23.01 7.98 -37.34
C PRO A 161 -23.22 8.08 -38.86
N GLU A 162 -23.19 6.94 -39.56
CA GLU A 162 -23.44 6.88 -41.00
C GLU A 162 -24.76 6.18 -41.28
N ILE A 163 -25.58 6.74 -42.18
CA ILE A 163 -26.80 6.07 -42.64
C ILE A 163 -26.41 4.99 -43.64
N ILE A 164 -26.81 3.76 -43.38
CA ILE A 164 -26.65 2.63 -44.29
C ILE A 164 -28.00 2.24 -44.87
N LYS A 165 -28.01 1.81 -46.13
CA LYS A 165 -29.20 1.28 -46.81
C LYS A 165 -28.96 -0.16 -47.22
N GLN A 166 -29.83 -1.07 -46.78
CA GLN A 166 -29.86 -2.45 -47.25
C GLN A 166 -31.24 -2.73 -47.86
N GLY A 167 -31.31 -2.76 -49.19
CA GLY A 167 -32.55 -2.91 -49.94
C GLY A 167 -33.55 -1.78 -49.62
N PRO A 168 -34.78 -2.09 -49.17
CA PRO A 168 -35.78 -1.07 -48.81
C PRO A 168 -35.60 -0.51 -47.38
N ARG A 169 -34.66 -1.03 -46.57
CA ARG A 169 -34.49 -0.63 -45.16
C ARG A 169 -33.31 0.31 -44.98
N TYR A 170 -33.48 1.27 -44.07
CA TYR A 170 -32.43 2.18 -43.60
C TYR A 170 -31.98 1.78 -42.21
N GLY A 171 -30.69 1.91 -41.94
CA GLY A 171 -30.08 1.70 -40.63
C GLY A 171 -29.04 2.77 -40.33
N VAL A 172 -28.56 2.79 -39.09
CA VAL A 172 -27.48 3.67 -38.66
C VAL A 172 -26.29 2.80 -38.27
N LYS A 173 -25.15 3.04 -38.89
CA LYS A 173 -23.88 2.43 -38.54
C LYS A 173 -23.18 3.32 -37.53
N LEU A 174 -23.04 2.81 -36.31
CA LEU A 174 -22.23 3.40 -35.26
C LEU A 174 -20.90 2.65 -35.20
N LYS A 175 -19.80 3.38 -35.18
CA LYS A 175 -18.46 2.80 -35.02
C LYS A 175 -17.81 3.46 -33.81
N ALA A 176 -17.38 2.65 -32.86
CA ALA A 176 -16.63 3.10 -31.70
C ALA A 176 -15.25 2.43 -31.73
N VAL A 177 -14.21 3.20 -31.43
CA VAL A 177 -12.84 2.71 -31.28
C VAL A 177 -12.41 2.96 -29.86
N ALA A 178 -11.93 1.92 -29.19
CA ALA A 178 -11.43 2.00 -27.83
C ALA A 178 -10.09 1.25 -27.74
N PRO A 179 -9.05 1.85 -27.13
CA PRO A 179 -7.76 1.20 -26.97
C PRO A 179 -7.86 0.08 -25.92
N SER A 180 -7.33 -1.11 -26.22
CA SER A 180 -7.16 -2.17 -25.22
C SER A 180 -5.68 -2.29 -24.87
N ILE A 181 -5.38 -2.42 -23.57
CA ILE A 181 -4.02 -2.65 -23.09
C ILE A 181 -3.90 -4.13 -22.74
N HIS A 182 -2.91 -4.77 -23.34
CA HIS A 182 -2.58 -6.17 -23.11
C HIS A 182 -1.20 -6.25 -22.44
N MET A 183 -1.15 -6.95 -21.31
CA MET A 183 0.08 -7.24 -20.56
C MET A 183 0.46 -8.69 -20.76
N ILE A 184 1.74 -8.96 -20.99
CA ILE A 184 2.27 -10.30 -21.22
C ILE A 184 3.45 -10.49 -20.27
N ARG A 185 3.41 -11.54 -19.46
CA ARG A 185 4.57 -11.97 -18.66
C ARG A 185 5.43 -12.89 -19.51
N VAL A 186 6.73 -12.60 -19.56
CA VAL A 186 7.72 -13.45 -20.19
C VAL A 186 8.73 -13.83 -19.12
N ASP A 187 8.89 -15.13 -18.91
CA ASP A 187 9.87 -15.66 -17.97
C ASP A 187 11.21 -15.78 -18.71
N VAL A 188 12.24 -15.07 -18.24
CA VAL A 188 13.57 -15.03 -18.88
C VAL A 188 14.52 -15.88 -18.07
N GLU A 189 15.03 -16.94 -18.69
CA GLU A 189 16.04 -17.81 -18.08
C GLU A 189 17.44 -17.31 -18.45
N SER A 190 18.31 -17.14 -17.46
CA SER A 190 19.74 -16.87 -17.67
C SER A 190 20.55 -17.90 -16.92
N THR A 191 21.42 -18.61 -17.64
CA THR A 191 22.38 -19.55 -17.06
C THR A 191 23.72 -18.85 -16.93
N PHE A 192 24.39 -19.07 -15.79
CA PHE A 192 25.76 -18.63 -15.55
C PHE A 192 26.64 -19.88 -15.49
N GLU A 193 27.49 -20.06 -16.49
CA GLU A 193 28.35 -21.25 -16.65
C GLU A 193 29.83 -20.82 -16.65
N PRO A 194 30.41 -20.48 -15.47
CA PRO A 194 31.80 -20.09 -15.38
C PRO A 194 32.73 -21.28 -15.63
N ILE A 195 33.82 -21.06 -16.35
CA ILE A 195 34.89 -22.05 -16.52
C ILE A 195 35.93 -21.83 -15.42
N ILE A 196 35.98 -22.75 -14.45
CA ILE A 196 36.71 -22.56 -13.19
C ILE A 196 38.05 -23.32 -13.18
N GLY A 197 38.13 -24.45 -13.89
CA GLY A 197 39.35 -25.26 -13.97
C GLY A 197 39.08 -26.76 -13.81
N SER A 198 39.74 -27.39 -12.83
CA SER A 198 39.66 -28.83 -12.58
C SER A 198 38.37 -29.28 -11.90
N GLU A 199 38.05 -30.58 -11.98
CA GLU A 199 36.85 -31.16 -11.34
C GLU A 199 36.82 -30.92 -9.82
N VAL A 200 37.98 -30.94 -9.16
CA VAL A 200 38.09 -30.70 -7.71
C VAL A 200 37.67 -29.27 -7.37
N GLN A 201 38.13 -28.29 -8.15
CA GLN A 201 37.78 -26.87 -7.96
C GLN A 201 36.29 -26.62 -8.22
N CYS A 202 35.69 -27.32 -9.18
CA CYS A 202 34.25 -27.26 -9.41
C CYS A 202 33.45 -27.83 -8.23
N LYS A 203 33.89 -28.95 -7.64
CA LYS A 203 33.26 -29.54 -6.45
C LYS A 203 33.37 -28.61 -5.23
N GLU A 204 34.53 -28.02 -5.00
CA GLU A 204 34.73 -27.04 -3.92
C GLU A 204 33.80 -25.82 -4.06
N LEU A 205 33.56 -25.34 -5.29
CA LEU A 205 32.62 -24.25 -5.51
C LEU A 205 31.16 -24.67 -5.26
N ILE A 206 30.76 -25.87 -5.70
CA ILE A 206 29.43 -26.41 -5.44
C ILE A 206 29.20 -26.53 -3.93
N ASP A 207 30.18 -27.09 -3.21
CA ASP A 207 30.12 -27.21 -1.76
C ASP A 207 30.03 -25.83 -1.10
N TYR A 208 30.82 -24.84 -1.55
CA TYR A 208 30.74 -23.46 -1.06
C TYR A 208 29.37 -22.80 -1.29
N LEU A 209 28.74 -23.02 -2.45
CA LEU A 209 27.43 -22.44 -2.78
C LEU A 209 26.25 -23.13 -2.08
N THR A 210 26.43 -24.39 -1.69
CA THR A 210 25.37 -25.21 -1.07
C THR A 210 25.48 -25.28 0.46
N LYS A 211 26.62 -24.92 1.04
CA LYS A 211 26.91 -25.07 2.48
C LYS A 211 25.91 -24.40 3.42
N ASP A 212 25.32 -23.27 3.00
CA ASP A 212 24.39 -22.47 3.82
C ASP A 212 22.93 -22.52 3.32
N GLN A 213 22.61 -23.41 2.36
CA GLN A 213 21.25 -23.54 1.81
C GLN A 213 20.20 -23.96 2.84
N ASP A 214 20.58 -24.76 3.83
CA ASP A 214 19.64 -25.34 4.80
C ASP A 214 19.03 -24.30 5.76
N HIS A 215 19.66 -23.14 5.92
CA HIS A 215 19.20 -22.09 6.84
C HIS A 215 18.50 -20.93 6.11
N ASN A 216 18.90 -20.59 4.88
CA ASN A 216 18.28 -19.51 4.12
C ASN A 216 18.53 -19.62 2.59
N PRO A 217 17.53 -20.05 1.80
CA PRO A 217 17.67 -20.21 0.34
C PRO A 217 18.10 -18.95 -0.41
N ASN A 218 17.87 -17.77 0.18
CA ASN A 218 18.17 -16.47 -0.41
C ASN A 218 19.62 -16.00 -0.17
N GLU A 219 20.41 -16.68 0.67
CA GLU A 219 21.79 -16.25 0.96
C GLU A 219 22.77 -16.55 -0.18
N ILE A 220 22.49 -17.56 -1.01
CA ILE A 220 23.30 -17.89 -2.19
C ILE A 220 23.44 -16.71 -3.14
N TRP A 221 22.39 -15.89 -3.26
CA TRP A 221 22.40 -14.71 -4.13
C TRP A 221 23.37 -13.62 -3.65
N LYS A 222 23.68 -13.61 -2.35
CA LYS A 222 24.66 -12.70 -1.74
C LYS A 222 26.08 -13.26 -1.77
N SER A 223 26.28 -14.51 -2.17
CA SER A 223 27.60 -15.11 -2.27
C SER A 223 28.43 -14.38 -3.33
N GLU A 224 29.64 -13.97 -2.93
CA GLU A 224 30.60 -13.40 -3.85
C GLU A 224 31.34 -14.50 -4.62
N ILE A 225 31.31 -14.39 -5.94
CA ILE A 225 32.01 -15.26 -6.88
C ILE A 225 32.89 -14.36 -7.77
N PHE A 226 34.20 -14.54 -7.70
CA PHE A 226 35.19 -13.74 -8.45
C PHE A 226 35.13 -12.21 -8.21
N GLY A 227 34.88 -11.79 -6.96
CA GLY A 227 34.85 -10.36 -6.59
C GLY A 227 33.59 -9.62 -7.07
N ARG A 228 32.56 -10.36 -7.49
CA ARG A 228 31.21 -9.87 -7.78
C ARG A 228 30.19 -10.75 -7.09
N SER A 229 29.05 -10.20 -6.72
CA SER A 229 27.96 -10.98 -6.14
C SER A 229 27.19 -11.74 -7.23
N LEU A 230 26.76 -12.96 -6.93
CA LEU A 230 26.06 -13.82 -7.90
C LEU A 230 24.78 -13.17 -8.45
N ASP A 231 24.04 -12.43 -7.61
CA ASP A 231 22.86 -11.67 -8.00
C ASP A 231 23.15 -10.65 -9.11
N SER A 232 24.25 -9.91 -9.04
CA SER A 232 24.64 -8.90 -10.03
C SER A 232 24.90 -9.54 -11.40
N ILE A 233 25.60 -10.68 -11.42
CA ILE A 233 25.94 -11.42 -12.65
C ILE A 233 24.67 -11.95 -13.32
N VAL A 234 23.75 -12.52 -12.54
CA VAL A 234 22.49 -13.07 -13.07
C VAL A 234 21.56 -11.94 -13.52
N GLN A 235 21.50 -10.82 -12.80
CA GLN A 235 20.72 -9.65 -13.20
C GLN A 235 21.23 -9.05 -14.51
N GLU A 236 22.54 -8.92 -14.71
CA GLU A 236 23.14 -8.47 -15.98
C GLU A 236 22.76 -9.43 -17.13
N GLY A 237 22.80 -10.74 -16.90
CA GLY A 237 22.38 -11.76 -17.86
C GLY A 237 20.89 -11.68 -18.23
N ILE A 238 20.02 -11.44 -17.24
CA ILE A 238 18.58 -11.26 -17.47
C ILE A 238 18.30 -9.94 -18.20
N GLN A 239 18.91 -8.84 -17.75
CA GLN A 239 18.68 -7.50 -18.30
C GLN A 239 19.12 -7.41 -19.77
N SER A 240 20.28 -8.00 -20.08
CA SER A 240 20.74 -8.11 -21.47
C SER A 240 19.71 -8.87 -22.32
N LYS A 241 19.20 -10.02 -21.87
CA LYS A 241 18.18 -10.79 -22.60
C LYS A 241 16.84 -10.05 -22.77
N ILE A 242 16.36 -9.34 -21.75
CA ILE A 242 15.12 -8.54 -21.83
C ILE A 242 15.25 -7.44 -22.88
N SER A 243 16.43 -6.81 -22.98
CA SER A 243 16.68 -5.73 -23.94
C SER A 243 16.80 -6.17 -25.39
N LEU A 244 16.92 -7.48 -25.67
CA LEU A 244 17.16 -8.01 -27.02
C LEU A 244 15.96 -7.92 -27.97
N MET A 245 14.72 -7.82 -27.47
CA MET A 245 13.55 -7.80 -28.35
C MET A 245 13.52 -6.49 -29.15
N PRO A 246 13.83 -6.49 -30.46
CA PRO A 246 13.91 -5.26 -31.24
C PRO A 246 12.51 -4.70 -31.52
N ASP A 247 12.42 -3.38 -31.72
CA ASP A 247 11.14 -2.70 -31.86
C ASP A 247 10.30 -3.23 -33.03
N ASN A 248 10.93 -3.67 -34.12
CA ASN A 248 10.24 -4.27 -35.25
C ASN A 248 9.44 -5.54 -34.87
N ILE A 249 9.94 -6.37 -33.93
CA ILE A 249 9.24 -7.55 -33.42
C ILE A 249 8.11 -7.10 -32.51
N ARG A 250 8.34 -6.10 -31.65
CA ARG A 250 7.30 -5.53 -30.76
C ARG A 250 6.11 -5.01 -31.58
N PHE A 251 6.36 -4.26 -32.65
CA PHE A 251 5.32 -3.78 -33.57
C PHE A 251 4.60 -4.91 -34.30
N LYS A 252 5.32 -5.95 -34.74
CA LYS A 252 4.70 -7.13 -35.38
C LYS A 252 3.79 -7.86 -34.40
N LEU A 253 4.22 -8.05 -33.15
CA LEU A 253 3.43 -8.68 -32.09
C LEU A 253 2.15 -7.89 -31.81
N GLN A 254 2.27 -6.57 -31.60
CA GLN A 254 1.14 -5.67 -31.39
C GLN A 254 0.14 -5.76 -32.56
N ASN A 255 0.61 -5.64 -33.80
CA ASN A 255 -0.24 -5.72 -34.98
C ASN A 255 -0.95 -7.07 -35.12
N THR A 256 -0.28 -8.15 -34.71
CA THR A 256 -0.86 -9.49 -34.76
C THR A 256 -1.97 -9.62 -33.73
N LEU A 257 -1.74 -9.17 -32.49
CA LEU A 257 -2.78 -9.10 -31.46
C LEU A 257 -3.97 -8.24 -31.90
N THR A 258 -3.72 -7.06 -32.46
CA THR A 258 -4.78 -6.18 -33.02
C THR A 258 -5.62 -6.90 -34.07
N LYS A 259 -4.99 -7.68 -34.96
CA LYS A 259 -5.72 -8.46 -35.98
C LYS A 259 -6.54 -9.59 -35.36
N VAL A 260 -5.98 -10.33 -34.40
CA VAL A 260 -6.67 -11.43 -33.72
C VAL A 260 -7.92 -10.92 -33.00
N VAL A 261 -7.79 -9.84 -32.22
CA VAL A 261 -8.89 -9.24 -31.46
C VAL A 261 -10.00 -8.72 -32.38
N ASN A 262 -9.65 -8.04 -33.48
CA ASN A 262 -10.66 -7.45 -34.38
C ASN A 262 -11.32 -8.45 -35.34
N LYS A 263 -10.60 -9.50 -35.76
CA LYS A 263 -11.10 -10.48 -36.75
C LYS A 263 -11.69 -11.74 -36.12
N GLY A 264 -11.51 -11.95 -34.81
CA GLY A 264 -12.03 -13.12 -34.11
C GLY A 264 -11.45 -14.45 -34.60
N SER A 265 -10.18 -14.45 -35.06
CA SER A 265 -9.53 -15.70 -35.49
C SER A 265 -9.16 -16.54 -34.27
N ASN A 266 -9.67 -17.77 -34.18
CA ASN A 266 -9.34 -18.69 -33.09
C ASN A 266 -7.92 -19.25 -33.18
N ASN A 267 -7.28 -19.22 -34.35
CA ASN A 267 -5.95 -19.78 -34.55
C ASN A 267 -4.94 -18.68 -34.93
N MET A 268 -3.76 -18.73 -34.30
CA MET A 268 -2.60 -17.89 -34.59
C MET A 268 -1.39 -18.80 -34.83
N ILE A 269 -0.70 -18.62 -35.95
CA ILE A 269 0.58 -19.28 -36.24
C ILE A 269 1.65 -18.20 -36.28
N ALA A 270 2.64 -18.30 -35.39
CA ALA A 270 3.82 -17.46 -35.40
C ALA A 270 5.03 -18.33 -35.78
N ILE A 271 5.80 -17.89 -36.78
CA ILE A 271 7.05 -18.54 -37.18
C ILE A 271 8.18 -17.61 -36.76
N VAL A 272 9.01 -18.07 -35.84
CA VAL A 272 10.25 -17.42 -35.43
C VAL A 272 11.39 -18.10 -36.18
N ILE A 273 12.24 -17.32 -36.85
CA ILE A 273 13.38 -17.78 -37.65
C ILE A 273 14.65 -17.31 -36.98
#